data_AF-A0A2V9A5T0-F1
#
_entry.id   AF-A0A2V9A5T0-F1
#
_cell.length_a   1.000
_cell.length_b   1.000
_cell.length_c   1.000
_cell.angle_alpha   90.00
_cell.angle_beta   90.00
_cell.angle_gamma   90.00
#
_symmetry.space_group_name_H-M   'P 1'
#
loop_
_entity.id
_entity.type
_entity.pdbx_description
1 polymer ?
#
loop_
_entity_poly.entity_id
_entity_poly.type
_entity_poly.pdbx_seq_one_letter_code
_entity_poly.pdbx_strand_id
1 'polypeptide(L)'
;MSKLFDASSAWRNAGGKSWKGRQAHKTSARGGFVKLWRLSTAILVGVILAAFSAVVVGQAMNATLLGTVTDASGAVVSGAKVTITETKTGVSRSATTNEDGNYEFPNLPPGQYEVAVERDGFKKSIRSGVDVLVNSDVRINAVLQPGTNSETVVVTAEIPILQTDRADVVEKMESKQVTDLPLGNNRNFQNLVNLVPGATRAHRVHSEFFNAQDSLSTEVNGQARLFNNLQIEGVDDNERTGLLQVYIPPAEAIQTVDVSTSNYAAEFGRAGGAVTNVILKSGTNAFHGAAYEFNR
;
A
#
# COMPACT_ATOMS: atom_id res chain seq x y z
N MET A 1 4.07 -80.59 29.04
CA MET A 1 2.95 -80.30 29.96
C MET A 1 1.95 -79.44 29.20
N SER A 2 1.05 -80.05 28.41
CA SER A 2 -0.34 -80.39 28.78
C SER A 2 -1.17 -79.14 29.05
N LYS A 3 -2.02 -78.72 28.09
CA LYS A 3 -3.49 -78.96 28.03
C LYS A 3 -4.27 -78.14 29.07
N LEU A 4 -5.51 -77.68 28.95
CA LEU A 4 -6.61 -77.57 27.98
C LEU A 4 -7.76 -76.93 28.81
N PHE A 5 -8.68 -76.21 28.16
CA PHE A 5 -10.15 -76.19 28.38
C PHE A 5 -10.78 -75.73 29.70
N ASP A 6 -11.55 -74.64 29.59
CA ASP A 6 -13.02 -74.58 29.62
C ASP A 6 -13.80 -75.56 30.53
N ALA A 7 -14.69 -75.00 31.35
CA ALA A 7 -15.74 -75.72 32.08
C ALA A 7 -17.02 -74.85 32.18
N SER A 8 -18.02 -75.19 31.35
CA SER A 8 -19.38 -75.64 31.70
C SER A 8 -20.06 -75.03 32.95
N SER A 9 -21.38 -74.78 33.05
CA SER A 9 -22.55 -74.90 32.18
C SER A 9 -23.79 -74.51 33.02
N ALA A 10 -24.71 -73.77 32.40
CA ALA A 10 -26.18 -73.81 32.51
C ALA A 10 -26.90 -74.16 33.84
N TRP A 11 -27.79 -73.27 34.32
CA TRP A 11 -29.09 -73.62 34.93
C TRP A 11 -30.20 -72.57 34.61
N ARG A 12 -31.13 -72.98 33.73
CA ARG A 12 -32.62 -72.86 33.73
C ARG A 12 -33.39 -71.53 33.97
N ASN A 13 -34.08 -71.10 32.89
CA ASN A 13 -35.52 -70.87 32.70
C ASN A 13 -36.42 -70.33 33.85
N ALA A 14 -37.12 -69.21 33.59
CA ALA A 14 -38.59 -69.18 33.45
C ALA A 14 -39.09 -67.77 33.01
N GLY A 15 -40.00 -67.73 32.04
CA GLY A 15 -40.52 -66.50 31.43
C GLY A 15 -41.72 -65.87 32.14
N GLY A 16 -42.12 -64.68 31.66
CA GLY A 16 -43.38 -64.02 32.06
C GLY A 16 -43.53 -62.55 31.67
N LYS A 17 -43.96 -62.29 30.41
CA LYS A 17 -44.85 -61.21 29.90
C LYS A 17 -44.62 -59.75 30.40
N SER A 18 -44.12 -58.82 29.56
CA SER A 18 -44.84 -57.98 28.56
C SER A 18 -45.80 -56.90 29.13
N TRP A 19 -45.48 -55.59 29.01
CA TRP A 19 -45.99 -54.66 27.95
C TRP A 19 -45.59 -53.17 28.20
N LYS A 20 -45.04 -52.55 27.15
CA LYS A 20 -45.03 -51.13 26.72
C LYS A 20 -45.06 -49.97 27.75
N GLY A 21 -43.95 -49.23 27.80
CA GLY A 21 -43.89 -47.82 28.23
C GLY A 21 -43.07 -46.98 27.23
N ARG A 22 -43.73 -46.00 26.61
CA ARG A 22 -43.26 -45.08 25.55
C ARG A 22 -41.83 -44.54 25.74
N GLN A 23 -40.99 -44.67 24.70
CA GLN A 23 -39.79 -43.84 24.56
C GLN A 23 -40.21 -42.42 24.15
N ALA A 24 -40.04 -41.46 25.06
CA ALA A 24 -40.13 -40.04 24.73
C ALA A 24 -38.78 -39.58 24.20
N HIS A 25 -38.69 -39.38 22.88
CA HIS A 25 -37.60 -38.62 22.27
C HIS A 25 -37.59 -37.19 22.85
N LYS A 26 -36.68 -36.91 23.78
CA LYS A 26 -36.31 -35.53 24.11
C LYS A 26 -35.41 -35.01 23.01
N THR A 27 -36.00 -34.38 22.00
CA THR A 27 -35.28 -33.56 21.03
C THR A 27 -34.63 -32.40 21.77
N SER A 28 -33.31 -32.48 21.95
CA SER A 28 -32.48 -31.42 22.53
C SER A 28 -32.48 -30.20 21.63
N ALA A 29 -33.32 -29.21 21.93
CA ALA A 29 -33.36 -27.89 21.30
C ALA A 29 -32.17 -26.98 21.74
N ARG A 30 -30.97 -27.55 21.92
CA ARG A 30 -29.76 -26.78 22.32
C ARG A 30 -28.93 -26.25 21.14
N GLY A 31 -29.25 -26.62 19.91
CA GLY A 31 -28.48 -26.20 18.72
C GLY A 31 -28.83 -24.79 18.18
N GLY A 32 -30.04 -24.30 18.43
CA GLY A 32 -30.49 -22.98 17.92
C GLY A 32 -29.88 -21.80 18.67
N PHE A 33 -29.80 -21.88 20.00
CA PHE A 33 -29.28 -20.80 20.85
C PHE A 33 -27.79 -20.52 20.61
N VAL A 34 -26.96 -21.55 20.37
CA VAL A 34 -25.52 -21.37 20.11
C VAL A 34 -25.25 -20.77 18.72
N LYS A 35 -26.08 -21.09 17.71
CA LYS A 35 -25.98 -20.48 16.37
C LYS A 35 -26.40 -19.01 16.36
N LEU A 36 -27.48 -18.67 17.06
CA LEU A 36 -27.95 -17.28 17.20
C LEU A 36 -26.95 -16.42 17.98
N TRP A 37 -26.27 -16.97 18.99
CA TRP A 37 -25.25 -16.26 19.75
C TRP A 37 -23.96 -16.02 18.95
N ARG A 38 -23.57 -16.96 18.08
CA ARG A 38 -22.43 -16.78 17.16
C ARG A 38 -22.70 -15.75 16.06
N LEU A 39 -23.92 -15.70 15.52
CA LEU A 39 -24.30 -14.68 14.53
C LEU A 39 -24.35 -13.28 15.15
N SER A 40 -24.93 -13.15 16.34
CA SER A 40 -25.00 -11.85 17.04
C SER A 40 -23.61 -11.37 17.46
N THR A 41 -22.71 -12.25 17.88
CA THR A 41 -21.31 -11.89 18.15
C THR A 41 -20.57 -11.44 16.89
N ALA A 42 -20.76 -12.13 15.76
CA ALA A 42 -20.16 -11.73 14.48
C ALA A 42 -20.68 -10.38 13.96
N ILE A 43 -21.99 -10.11 14.12
CA ILE A 43 -22.58 -8.81 13.79
C ILE A 43 -22.05 -7.73 14.72
N LEU A 44 -21.94 -7.99 16.03
CA LEU A 44 -21.40 -7.03 16.98
C LEU A 44 -19.93 -6.69 16.68
N VAL A 45 -19.11 -7.70 16.34
CA VAL A 45 -17.72 -7.50 15.91
C VAL A 45 -17.66 -6.71 14.60
N GLY A 46 -18.54 -7.00 13.63
CA GLY A 46 -18.63 -6.25 12.38
C GLY A 46 -19.02 -4.78 12.59
N VAL A 47 -19.97 -4.51 13.50
CA VAL A 47 -20.40 -3.14 13.86
C VAL A 47 -19.29 -2.40 14.61
N ILE A 48 -18.57 -3.07 15.51
CA ILE A 48 -17.41 -2.49 16.21
C ILE A 48 -16.29 -2.16 15.22
N LEU A 49 -15.95 -3.07 14.31
CA LEU A 49 -14.93 -2.81 13.28
C LEU A 49 -15.32 -1.66 12.34
N ALA A 50 -16.61 -1.55 11.99
CA ALA A 50 -17.11 -0.43 11.19
C ALA A 50 -17.09 0.90 11.95
N ALA A 51 -17.37 0.88 13.26
CA ALA A 51 -17.40 2.07 14.12
C ALA A 51 -15.99 2.60 14.49
N PHE A 52 -14.96 1.76 14.41
CA PHE A 52 -13.55 2.13 14.64
C PHE A 52 -12.79 2.49 13.36
N SER A 53 -13.48 2.69 12.23
CA SER A 53 -12.88 3.28 11.02
C SER A 53 -12.65 4.79 11.19
N ALA A 54 -11.85 5.18 12.18
CA ALA A 54 -11.39 6.55 12.31
C ALA A 54 -10.49 6.89 11.12
N VAL A 55 -10.63 8.11 10.59
CA VAL A 55 -9.72 8.66 9.58
C VAL A 55 -8.37 8.87 10.25
N VAL A 56 -7.45 7.93 10.05
CA VAL A 56 -6.06 8.06 10.48
C VAL A 56 -5.40 9.08 9.56
N VAL A 57 -5.10 10.26 10.12
CA VAL A 57 -4.31 11.29 9.44
C VAL A 57 -2.93 11.28 10.07
N GLY A 58 -2.02 10.49 9.51
CA GLY A 58 -0.65 10.35 10.02
C GLY A 58 0.35 9.82 8.99
N GLN A 59 -0.04 9.83 7.71
CA GLN A 59 0.78 9.33 6.62
C GLN A 59 1.61 10.48 6.06
N ALA A 60 2.94 10.36 6.10
CA ALA A 60 3.87 11.29 5.47
C ALA A 60 3.84 11.02 3.95
N MET A 61 2.82 11.57 3.30
CA MET A 61 2.64 11.48 1.86
C MET A 61 3.53 12.57 1.23
N ASN A 62 4.54 12.20 0.44
CA ASN A 62 5.61 13.13 -0.01
C ASN A 62 5.56 13.46 -1.51
N ALA A 63 4.41 13.32 -2.17
CA ALA A 63 4.27 13.75 -3.57
C ALA A 63 3.62 15.14 -3.64
N THR A 64 4.16 15.99 -4.52
CA THR A 64 3.62 17.32 -4.78
C THR A 64 3.21 17.41 -6.24
N LEU A 65 1.99 17.86 -6.49
CA LEU A 65 1.55 18.25 -7.84
C LEU A 65 1.50 19.76 -7.89
N LEU A 66 2.23 20.36 -8.83
CA LEU A 66 2.33 21.80 -8.97
C LEU A 66 2.26 22.20 -10.44
N GLY A 67 2.07 23.48 -10.71
CA GLY A 67 2.08 23.97 -12.08
C GLY A 67 1.69 25.42 -12.21
N THR A 68 1.67 25.87 -13.45
CA THR A 68 1.30 27.24 -13.81
C THR A 68 0.15 27.21 -14.82
N VAL A 69 -0.84 28.07 -14.62
CA VAL A 69 -1.96 28.27 -15.54
C VAL A 69 -1.70 29.52 -16.37
N THR A 70 -1.74 29.35 -17.69
CA THR A 70 -1.54 30.42 -18.68
C THR A 70 -2.71 30.46 -19.66
N ASP A 71 -2.89 31.58 -20.36
CA ASP A 71 -3.84 31.69 -21.47
C ASP A 71 -3.17 31.39 -22.83
N ALA A 72 -3.95 31.39 -23.91
CA ALA A 72 -3.46 31.19 -25.27
C ALA A 72 -2.46 32.26 -25.77
N SER A 73 -2.37 33.42 -25.10
CA SER A 73 -1.39 34.48 -25.38
C SER A 73 -0.09 34.31 -24.58
N GLY A 74 -0.05 33.37 -23.64
CA GLY A 74 1.06 33.14 -22.73
C GLY A 74 1.02 33.99 -21.46
N ALA A 75 -0.07 34.74 -21.22
CA ALA A 75 -0.26 35.48 -19.98
C ALA A 75 -0.68 34.55 -18.84
N VAL A 76 -0.22 34.83 -17.61
CA VAL A 76 -0.59 34.06 -16.43
C VAL A 76 -2.06 34.31 -16.05
N VAL A 77 -2.75 33.26 -15.59
CA VAL A 77 -4.16 33.34 -15.18
C VAL A 77 -4.26 33.19 -13.66
N SER A 78 -4.53 34.29 -12.99
CA SER A 78 -4.77 34.32 -11.53
C SER A 78 -6.23 34.01 -11.18
N GLY A 79 -6.42 33.40 -10.00
CA GLY A 79 -7.75 33.03 -9.48
C GLY A 79 -8.46 31.93 -10.27
N ALA A 80 -7.74 31.14 -11.06
CA ALA A 80 -8.28 29.93 -11.69
C ALA A 80 -8.48 28.85 -10.62
N LYS A 81 -9.62 28.17 -10.64
CA LYS A 81 -9.91 27.05 -9.76
C LYS A 81 -9.31 25.78 -10.35
N VAL A 82 -8.36 25.20 -9.65
CA VAL A 82 -7.76 23.90 -10.00
C VAL A 82 -8.35 22.84 -9.09
N THR A 83 -8.88 21.77 -9.67
CA THR A 83 -9.40 20.61 -8.95
C THR A 83 -8.66 19.38 -9.41
N ILE A 84 -8.03 18.68 -8.48
CA ILE A 84 -7.42 17.38 -8.72
C ILE A 84 -8.34 16.29 -8.18
N THR A 85 -8.50 15.20 -8.94
CA THR A 85 -9.31 14.04 -8.55
C THR A 85 -8.50 12.77 -8.74
N GLU A 86 -8.35 11.98 -7.68
CA GLU A 86 -7.71 10.66 -7.77
C GLU A 86 -8.71 9.67 -8.40
N THR A 87 -8.33 9.01 -9.49
CA THR A 87 -9.26 8.29 -10.36
C THR A 87 -9.74 6.97 -9.79
N LYS A 88 -9.04 6.35 -8.83
CA LYS A 88 -9.38 5.03 -8.26
C LYS A 88 -10.26 5.11 -7.00
N THR A 89 -10.17 6.20 -6.27
CA THR A 89 -10.86 6.49 -4.99
C THR A 89 -11.94 7.54 -5.18
N GLY A 90 -11.81 8.43 -6.17
CA GLY A 90 -12.71 9.56 -6.40
C GLY A 90 -12.50 10.73 -5.44
N VAL A 91 -11.45 10.71 -4.62
CA VAL A 91 -11.11 11.80 -3.70
C VAL A 91 -10.65 13.01 -4.49
N SER A 92 -11.28 14.17 -4.27
CA SER A 92 -10.91 15.42 -4.92
C SER A 92 -10.37 16.45 -3.93
N ARG A 93 -9.41 17.26 -4.38
CA ARG A 93 -8.89 18.44 -3.68
C ARG A 93 -8.92 19.62 -4.64
N SER A 94 -9.20 20.82 -4.14
CA SER A 94 -9.22 22.03 -4.96
C SER A 94 -8.39 23.15 -4.36
N ALA A 95 -7.69 23.88 -5.22
CA ALA A 95 -6.92 25.07 -4.89
C ALA A 95 -7.22 26.17 -5.92
N THR A 96 -6.81 27.40 -5.62
CA THR A 96 -6.89 28.53 -6.55
C THR A 96 -5.50 29.00 -6.93
N THR A 97 -5.31 29.42 -8.17
CA THR A 97 -4.02 29.96 -8.61
C THR A 97 -3.72 31.31 -7.97
N ASN A 98 -2.45 31.53 -7.62
CA ASN A 98 -1.97 32.80 -7.07
C ASN A 98 -1.85 33.90 -8.14
N GLU A 99 -1.31 35.06 -7.77
CA GLU A 99 -1.13 36.21 -8.68
C GLU A 99 -0.22 35.90 -9.88
N ASP A 100 0.76 35.00 -9.69
CA ASP A 100 1.66 34.52 -10.74
C ASP A 100 1.07 33.35 -11.57
N GLY A 101 -0.19 32.97 -11.32
CA GLY A 101 -0.85 31.83 -11.99
C GLY A 101 -0.38 30.45 -11.53
N ASN A 102 0.41 30.37 -10.45
CA ASN A 102 0.93 29.12 -9.91
C ASN A 102 -0.07 28.47 -8.95
N TYR A 103 -0.03 27.14 -8.90
CA TYR A 103 -0.77 26.33 -7.94
C TYR A 103 0.09 25.15 -7.45
N GLU A 104 -0.21 24.67 -6.24
CA GLU A 104 0.44 23.51 -5.65
C GLU A 104 -0.53 22.69 -4.80
N PHE A 105 -0.31 21.38 -4.79
CA PHE A 105 -0.99 20.39 -3.98
C PHE A 105 0.08 19.51 -3.32
N PRO A 106 0.56 19.90 -2.13
CA PRO A 106 1.49 19.07 -1.38
C PRO A 106 0.76 17.88 -0.75
N ASN A 107 1.56 16.88 -0.36
CA ASN A 107 1.13 15.71 0.38
C ASN A 107 0.01 14.91 -0.30
N LEU A 108 0.23 14.55 -1.57
CA LEU A 108 -0.65 13.69 -2.33
C LEU A 108 -0.25 12.22 -2.18
N PRO A 109 -1.24 11.32 -2.00
CA PRO A 109 -1.02 9.90 -2.16
C PRO A 109 -0.55 9.54 -3.57
N PRO A 110 0.36 8.58 -3.73
CA PRO A 110 0.74 8.12 -5.06
C PRO A 110 -0.44 7.42 -5.75
N GLY A 111 -0.70 7.80 -6.99
CA GLY A 111 -1.90 7.36 -7.72
C GLY A 111 -2.07 8.07 -9.06
N GLN A 112 -3.20 7.79 -9.72
CA GLN A 112 -3.56 8.45 -10.96
C GLN A 112 -4.53 9.59 -10.69
N TYR A 113 -4.20 10.76 -11.22
CA TYR A 113 -4.96 11.97 -11.02
C TYR A 113 -5.49 12.54 -12.33
N GLU A 114 -6.66 13.15 -12.24
CA GLU A 114 -7.20 14.07 -13.22
C GLU A 114 -7.09 15.49 -12.68
N VAL A 115 -6.55 16.41 -13.49
CA VAL A 115 -6.41 17.83 -13.17
C VAL A 115 -7.39 18.62 -14.02
N ALA A 116 -8.36 19.27 -13.38
CA ALA A 116 -9.33 20.13 -14.00
C ALA A 116 -9.08 21.59 -13.62
N VAL A 117 -9.02 22.49 -14.61
CA VAL A 117 -8.81 23.93 -14.41
C VAL A 117 -10.00 24.70 -14.98
N GLU A 118 -10.57 25.58 -14.16
CA GLU A 118 -11.76 26.38 -14.48
C GLU A 118 -11.54 27.86 -14.15
N ARG A 119 -11.93 28.75 -15.06
CA ARG A 119 -11.95 30.21 -14.85
C ARG A 119 -13.02 30.84 -15.72
N ASP A 120 -13.78 31.77 -15.16
CA ASP A 120 -14.78 32.52 -15.94
C ASP A 120 -14.15 33.23 -17.14
N GLY A 121 -14.79 33.11 -18.30
CA GLY A 121 -14.28 33.62 -19.59
C GLY A 121 -13.33 32.66 -20.33
N PHE A 122 -13.05 31.49 -19.75
CA PHE A 122 -12.26 30.43 -20.38
C PHE A 122 -13.04 29.11 -20.47
N LYS A 123 -12.59 28.24 -21.37
CA LYS A 123 -13.03 26.85 -21.46
C LYS A 123 -12.46 26.04 -20.31
N LYS A 124 -13.21 25.05 -19.82
CA LYS A 124 -12.72 24.12 -18.82
C LYS A 124 -11.63 23.24 -19.44
N SER A 125 -10.45 23.21 -18.84
CA SER A 125 -9.36 22.32 -19.27
C SER A 125 -9.32 21.10 -18.36
N ILE A 126 -9.34 19.90 -18.92
CA ILE A 126 -9.20 18.64 -18.19
C ILE A 126 -7.98 17.89 -18.73
N ARG A 127 -7.07 17.54 -17.83
CA ARG A 127 -5.94 16.65 -18.12
C ARG A 127 -6.08 15.39 -17.28
N SER A 128 -6.35 14.27 -17.93
CA SER A 128 -6.45 12.95 -17.31
C SER A 128 -5.13 12.18 -17.44
N GLY A 129 -4.98 11.11 -16.66
CA GLY A 129 -3.82 10.22 -16.73
C GLY A 129 -2.53 10.82 -16.17
N VAL A 130 -2.61 11.69 -15.17
CA VAL A 130 -1.42 12.20 -14.49
C VAL A 130 -0.99 11.17 -13.45
N ASP A 131 0.07 10.44 -13.73
CA ASP A 131 0.70 9.53 -12.76
C ASP A 131 1.51 10.35 -11.74
N VAL A 132 1.08 10.30 -10.48
CA VAL A 132 1.81 10.88 -9.36
C VAL A 132 2.48 9.75 -8.60
N LEU A 133 3.81 9.71 -8.68
CA LEU A 133 4.63 8.73 -7.97
C LEU A 133 4.93 9.21 -6.54
N VAL A 134 5.45 8.31 -5.71
CA VAL A 134 5.95 8.69 -4.38
C VAL A 134 7.15 9.62 -4.53
N ASN A 135 7.32 10.58 -3.61
CA ASN A 135 8.52 11.43 -3.53
C ASN A 135 8.86 12.08 -4.89
N SER A 136 7.84 12.52 -5.62
CA SER A 136 7.99 13.25 -6.87
C SER A 136 7.28 14.58 -6.81
N ASP A 137 7.90 15.54 -7.49
CA ASP A 137 7.28 16.81 -7.81
C ASP A 137 6.86 16.76 -9.28
N VAL A 138 5.55 16.63 -9.50
CA VAL A 138 4.96 16.52 -10.84
C VAL A 138 4.44 17.88 -11.26
N ARG A 139 5.13 18.48 -12.25
CA ARG A 139 4.73 19.76 -12.82
C ARG A 139 3.75 19.60 -13.98
N ILE A 140 2.54 20.13 -13.83
CA ILE A 140 1.49 20.12 -14.86
C ILE A 140 1.09 21.56 -15.19
N ASN A 141 1.63 22.10 -16.26
CA ASN A 141 1.19 23.40 -16.78
C ASN A 141 -0.11 23.23 -17.58
N ALA A 142 -1.02 24.19 -17.44
CA ALA A 142 -2.29 24.22 -18.16
C ALA A 142 -2.39 25.50 -18.99
N VAL A 143 -2.91 25.37 -20.21
CA VAL A 143 -3.18 26.49 -21.11
C VAL A 143 -4.70 26.61 -21.28
N LEU A 144 -5.28 27.70 -20.81
CA LEU A 144 -6.70 28.00 -20.94
C LEU A 144 -7.00 28.69 -22.27
N GLN A 145 -8.00 28.19 -22.97
CA GLN A 145 -8.51 28.81 -24.18
C GLN A 145 -9.69 29.72 -23.84
N PRO A 146 -9.77 30.93 -24.42
CA PRO A 146 -10.95 31.79 -24.26
C PRO A 146 -12.23 31.06 -24.70
N GLY A 147 -13.31 31.22 -23.92
CA GLY A 147 -14.59 30.58 -24.20
C GLY A 147 -15.51 30.52 -22.98
N THR A 148 -16.54 29.70 -23.03
CA THR A 148 -17.44 29.45 -21.90
C THR A 148 -17.03 28.18 -21.15
N ASN A 149 -17.23 28.14 -19.83
CA ASN A 149 -16.95 26.97 -18.98
C ASN A 149 -17.73 25.70 -19.39
N SER A 150 -18.77 25.81 -20.23
CA SER A 150 -19.50 24.67 -20.77
C SER A 150 -18.71 23.87 -21.81
N GLU A 151 -17.68 24.47 -22.42
CA GLU A 151 -16.83 23.80 -23.38
C GLU A 151 -15.61 23.20 -22.67
N THR A 152 -15.37 21.90 -22.89
CA THR A 152 -14.29 21.16 -22.24
C THR A 152 -13.20 20.80 -23.25
N VAL A 153 -11.94 21.10 -22.92
CA VAL A 153 -10.77 20.67 -23.68
C VAL A 153 -10.11 19.53 -22.89
N VAL A 154 -10.04 18.34 -23.50
CA VAL A 154 -9.35 17.18 -22.92
C VAL A 154 -7.95 17.09 -23.52
N VAL A 155 -6.93 17.22 -22.69
CA VAL A 155 -5.52 17.12 -23.12
C VAL A 155 -5.00 15.72 -22.83
N THR A 156 -4.99 14.86 -23.86
CA THR A 156 -4.34 13.54 -23.83
C THR A 156 -2.95 13.64 -24.44
N ALA A 157 -1.99 14.17 -23.69
CA ALA A 157 -0.58 14.16 -24.11
C ALA A 157 0.27 13.51 -23.01
N GLU A 158 0.74 12.30 -23.29
CA GLU A 158 1.73 11.56 -22.51
C GLU A 158 3.10 12.19 -22.82
N ILE A 159 3.53 13.11 -21.95
CA ILE A 159 4.89 13.63 -21.95
C ILE A 159 5.61 12.89 -20.82
N PRO A 160 6.77 12.26 -21.06
CA PRO A 160 7.54 11.67 -19.97
C PRO A 160 7.83 12.75 -18.93
N ILE A 161 7.43 12.49 -17.68
CA ILE A 161 7.64 13.42 -16.57
C ILE A 161 9.14 13.44 -16.28
N LEU A 162 9.87 14.33 -16.97
CA LEU A 162 11.24 14.63 -16.63
C LEU A 162 11.22 15.36 -15.28
N GLN A 163 11.77 14.72 -14.25
CA GLN A 163 11.89 15.34 -12.94
C GLN A 163 12.96 16.44 -13.00
N THR A 164 12.52 17.68 -13.21
CA THR A 164 13.39 18.88 -13.28
C THR A 164 13.33 19.72 -12.01
N ASP A 165 12.32 19.50 -11.18
CA ASP A 165 12.08 20.26 -9.94
C ASP A 165 12.86 19.70 -8.74
N ARG A 166 13.49 18.52 -8.85
CA ARG A 166 14.33 17.92 -7.81
C ARG A 166 15.74 17.61 -8.30
N ALA A 167 16.70 17.74 -7.38
CA ALA A 167 18.12 17.52 -7.64
C ALA A 167 18.62 16.12 -7.24
N ASP A 168 17.72 15.26 -6.75
CA ASP A 168 18.06 13.94 -6.22
C ASP A 168 18.22 12.88 -7.31
N VAL A 169 19.06 11.88 -7.01
CA VAL A 169 19.27 10.72 -7.87
C VAL A 169 18.46 9.56 -7.31
N VAL A 170 17.35 9.25 -7.98
CA VAL A 170 16.33 8.33 -7.51
C VAL A 170 16.08 7.23 -8.53
N GLU A 171 15.96 6.00 -8.06
CA GLU A 171 15.42 4.87 -8.82
C GLU A 171 14.08 4.46 -8.21
N LYS A 172 13.03 4.40 -9.03
CA LYS A 172 11.67 4.02 -8.60
C LYS A 172 11.29 2.68 -9.22
N MET A 173 10.99 1.71 -8.36
CA MET A 173 10.53 0.39 -8.75
C MET A 173 9.03 0.29 -8.45
N GLU A 174 8.23 0.26 -9.50
CA GLU A 174 6.77 0.19 -9.40
C GLU A 174 6.28 -1.21 -9.02
N SER A 175 5.04 -1.30 -8.54
CA SER A 175 4.45 -2.54 -8.03
C SER A 175 4.60 -3.72 -8.99
N LYS A 176 4.44 -3.49 -10.30
CA LYS A 176 4.62 -4.54 -11.31
C LYS A 176 6.04 -5.07 -11.34
N GLN A 177 7.05 -4.20 -11.28
CA GLN A 177 8.45 -4.62 -11.24
C GLN A 177 8.74 -5.35 -9.92
N VAL A 178 8.21 -4.85 -8.80
CA VAL A 178 8.38 -5.48 -7.48
C VAL A 178 7.83 -6.91 -7.45
N THR A 179 6.71 -7.18 -8.13
CA THR A 179 6.10 -8.51 -8.16
C THR A 179 6.66 -9.44 -9.23
N ASP A 180 7.02 -8.90 -10.41
CA ASP A 180 7.36 -9.71 -11.58
C ASP A 180 8.86 -10.08 -11.62
N LEU A 181 9.71 -9.32 -10.93
CA LEU A 181 11.15 -9.60 -10.89
C LEU A 181 11.47 -10.81 -10.01
N PRO A 182 12.50 -11.60 -10.36
CA PRO A 182 12.93 -12.74 -9.55
C PRO A 182 13.62 -12.24 -8.28
N LEU A 183 12.84 -12.12 -7.20
CA LEU A 183 13.34 -11.72 -5.89
C LEU A 183 13.97 -12.92 -5.15
N GLY A 184 15.27 -12.81 -4.87
CA GLY A 184 16.00 -13.74 -4.01
C GLY A 184 15.55 -13.66 -2.53
N ASN A 185 16.19 -14.46 -1.67
CA ASN A 185 16.05 -14.37 -0.21
C ASN A 185 14.59 -14.27 0.26
N ASN A 186 13.81 -15.32 0.01
CA ASN A 186 12.39 -15.34 0.41
C ASN A 186 11.50 -14.26 -0.23
N ARG A 187 11.76 -13.90 -1.49
CA ARG A 187 11.06 -12.82 -2.20
C ARG A 187 11.15 -11.46 -1.49
N ASN A 188 12.29 -11.22 -0.85
CA ASN A 188 12.55 -9.96 -0.16
C ASN A 188 12.79 -8.85 -1.19
N PHE A 189 11.98 -7.79 -1.11
CA PHE A 189 12.05 -6.61 -2.00
C PHE A 189 13.39 -5.88 -1.92
N GLN A 190 14.14 -6.01 -0.83
CA GLN A 190 15.45 -5.37 -0.67
C GLN A 190 16.47 -5.84 -1.73
N ASN A 191 16.22 -6.98 -2.40
CA ASN A 191 17.00 -7.39 -3.56
C ASN A 191 16.89 -6.44 -4.76
N LEU A 192 15.84 -5.63 -4.84
CA LEU A 192 15.64 -4.65 -5.90
C LEU A 192 16.69 -3.53 -5.85
N VAL A 193 17.30 -3.29 -4.69
CA VAL A 193 18.41 -2.34 -4.55
C VAL A 193 19.61 -2.73 -5.45
N ASN A 194 19.71 -4.00 -5.88
CA ASN A 194 20.72 -4.43 -6.85
C ASN A 194 20.57 -3.78 -8.23
N LEU A 195 19.39 -3.22 -8.55
CA LEU A 195 19.13 -2.50 -9.79
C LEU A 195 19.53 -1.02 -9.69
N VAL A 196 19.78 -0.54 -8.47
CA VAL A 196 20.11 0.86 -8.20
C VAL A 196 21.59 1.09 -8.48
N PRO A 197 21.95 2.04 -9.37
CA PRO A 197 23.35 2.38 -9.63
C PRO A 197 24.08 2.80 -8.36
N GLY A 198 25.32 2.33 -8.19
CA GLY A 198 26.15 2.66 -7.02
C GLY A 198 25.88 1.82 -5.78
N ALA A 199 24.89 0.92 -5.81
CA ALA A 199 24.65 -0.05 -4.74
C ALA A 199 25.47 -1.34 -4.91
N THR A 200 25.94 -1.90 -3.79
CA THR A 200 26.49 -3.26 -3.74
C THR A 200 25.37 -4.30 -3.71
N ARG A 201 25.73 -5.57 -3.94
CA ARG A 201 24.77 -6.66 -3.88
C ARG A 201 24.22 -6.81 -2.46
N ALA A 202 22.90 -6.92 -2.37
CA ALA A 202 22.18 -7.22 -1.14
C ALA A 202 22.69 -8.52 -0.51
N HIS A 203 23.04 -8.47 0.77
CA HIS A 203 23.59 -9.60 1.51
C HIS A 203 23.14 -9.61 2.97
N ARG A 204 23.23 -10.77 3.61
CA ARG A 204 22.97 -10.92 5.05
C ARG A 204 24.20 -10.52 5.85
N VAL A 205 24.01 -9.72 6.88
CA VAL A 205 25.08 -9.25 7.77
C VAL A 205 25.17 -10.03 9.08
N HIS A 206 24.11 -10.77 9.43
CA HIS A 206 23.97 -11.52 10.67
C HIS A 206 23.52 -12.96 10.41
N SER A 207 23.77 -13.84 11.37
CA SER A 207 23.25 -15.21 11.32
C SER A 207 21.72 -15.22 11.40
N GLU A 208 21.11 -16.29 10.92
CA GLU A 208 19.64 -16.45 10.91
C GLU A 208 19.02 -16.28 12.31
N PHE A 209 19.73 -16.70 13.36
CA PHE A 209 19.29 -16.52 14.76
C PHE A 209 19.11 -15.05 15.14
N PHE A 210 19.97 -14.15 14.66
CA PHE A 210 19.90 -12.72 14.95
C PHE A 210 19.16 -11.93 13.85
N ASN A 211 18.75 -12.58 12.75
CA ASN A 211 18.09 -11.95 11.61
C ASN A 211 16.82 -12.71 11.23
N ALA A 212 15.88 -12.80 12.18
CA ALA A 212 14.63 -13.54 12.00
C ALA A 212 13.73 -12.96 10.90
N GLN A 213 13.87 -11.66 10.58
CA GLN A 213 13.13 -10.99 9.51
C GLN A 213 13.74 -11.20 8.12
N ASP A 214 14.92 -11.84 8.02
CA ASP A 214 15.68 -11.98 6.78
C ASP A 214 16.04 -10.65 6.10
N SER A 215 16.37 -9.64 6.92
CA SER A 215 16.80 -8.30 6.47
C SER A 215 18.13 -8.38 5.73
N LEU A 216 18.20 -7.65 4.62
CA LEU A 216 19.37 -7.52 3.78
C LEU A 216 20.02 -6.15 3.97
N SER A 217 21.33 -6.10 3.80
CA SER A 217 22.11 -4.88 3.80
C SER A 217 22.79 -4.67 2.45
N THR A 218 23.06 -3.41 2.16
CA THR A 218 23.83 -2.96 1.00
C THR A 218 24.71 -1.78 1.43
N GLU A 219 25.75 -1.52 0.67
CA GLU A 219 26.52 -0.28 0.69
C GLU A 219 26.16 0.51 -0.56
N VAL A 220 25.96 1.81 -0.42
CA VAL A 220 25.61 2.68 -1.56
C VAL A 220 26.63 3.81 -1.65
N ASN A 221 27.15 4.06 -2.85
CA ASN A 221 28.12 5.13 -3.12
C ASN A 221 29.35 5.11 -2.20
N GLY A 222 29.79 3.90 -1.81
CA GLY A 222 30.95 3.68 -0.94
C GLY A 222 30.72 4.00 0.55
N GLN A 223 29.49 4.33 0.95
CA GLN A 223 29.14 4.56 2.35
C GLN A 223 28.87 3.24 3.08
N ALA A 224 29.16 3.22 4.39
CA ALA A 224 28.85 2.06 5.21
C ALA A 224 27.34 1.83 5.26
N ARG A 225 26.90 0.56 5.29
CA ARG A 225 25.49 0.17 5.37
C ARG A 225 24.66 0.86 6.46
N LEU A 226 25.29 1.27 7.56
CA LEU A 226 24.64 1.99 8.67
C LEU A 226 24.19 3.41 8.30
N PHE A 227 24.70 3.94 7.19
CA PHE A 227 24.28 5.23 6.62
C PHE A 227 23.16 5.06 5.59
N ASN A 228 22.65 3.85 5.38
CA ASN A 228 21.42 3.65 4.63
C ASN A 228 20.25 3.71 5.60
N ASN A 229 19.23 4.45 5.20
CA ASN A 229 17.98 4.56 5.94
C ASN A 229 16.88 3.86 5.14
N LEU A 230 16.14 2.94 5.78
CA LEU A 230 14.92 2.38 5.20
C LEU A 230 13.71 2.90 5.95
N GLN A 231 12.74 3.40 5.20
CA GLN A 231 11.47 3.91 5.69
C GLN A 231 10.31 3.18 5.03
N ILE A 232 9.22 3.04 5.77
CA ILE A 232 7.94 2.56 5.26
C ILE A 232 6.95 3.71 5.43
N GLU A 233 6.45 4.22 4.31
CA GLU A 233 5.53 5.37 4.29
C GLU A 233 6.08 6.59 5.05
N GLY A 234 7.39 6.81 4.93
CA GLY A 234 8.12 7.87 5.62
C GLY A 234 8.46 7.61 7.10
N VAL A 235 8.08 6.46 7.66
CA VAL A 235 8.40 6.06 9.03
C VAL A 235 9.68 5.20 9.03
N ASP A 236 10.65 5.54 9.87
CA ASP A 236 11.90 4.79 10.04
C ASP A 236 11.63 3.33 10.44
N ASP A 237 12.17 2.39 9.66
CA ASP A 237 12.05 0.94 9.88
C ASP A 237 13.38 0.32 10.35
N ASN A 238 14.37 1.14 10.72
CA ASN A 238 15.63 0.61 11.21
C ASN A 238 15.47 0.14 12.65
N GLU A 239 16.03 -1.02 12.95
CA GLU A 239 16.18 -1.49 14.32
C GLU A 239 16.97 -0.43 15.12
N ARG A 240 16.68 -0.29 16.42
CA ARG A 240 17.31 0.72 17.29
C ARG A 240 18.86 0.69 17.29
N THR A 241 19.44 -0.47 17.04
CA THR A 241 20.90 -0.67 16.95
C THR A 241 21.47 -0.29 15.56
N GLY A 242 20.60 -0.01 14.58
CA GLY A 242 20.94 0.31 13.20
C GLY A 242 21.36 -0.89 12.36
N LEU A 243 21.21 -2.11 12.88
CA LEU A 243 21.82 -3.31 12.29
C LEU A 243 20.94 -4.00 11.25
N LEU A 244 19.61 -3.91 11.39
CA LEU A 244 18.61 -4.64 10.62
C LEU A 244 17.36 -3.78 10.39
N GLN A 245 16.47 -4.24 9.51
CA GLN A 245 15.12 -3.72 9.35
C GLN A 245 14.11 -4.51 10.20
N VAL A 246 13.17 -3.79 10.81
CA VAL A 246 12.19 -4.37 11.74
C VAL A 246 11.08 -5.10 10.99
N TYR A 247 10.66 -4.57 9.83
CA TYR A 247 9.55 -5.12 9.07
C TYR A 247 9.86 -5.19 7.58
N ILE A 248 9.71 -6.38 7.01
CA ILE A 248 9.89 -6.61 5.57
C ILE A 248 8.53 -6.99 4.99
N PRO A 249 7.80 -6.04 4.40
CA PRO A 249 6.50 -6.36 3.79
C PRO A 249 6.66 -7.35 2.64
N PRO A 250 5.66 -8.23 2.42
CA PRO A 250 5.64 -9.07 1.25
C PRO A 250 5.54 -8.21 -0.02
N ALA A 251 6.18 -8.66 -1.11
CA ALA A 251 6.20 -7.95 -2.39
C ALA A 251 4.78 -7.58 -2.91
N GLU A 252 3.79 -8.41 -2.64
CA GLU A 252 2.38 -8.18 -3.02
C GLU A 252 1.77 -6.94 -2.34
N ALA A 253 2.23 -6.59 -1.14
CA ALA A 253 1.73 -5.45 -0.38
C ALA A 253 2.38 -4.14 -0.83
N ILE A 254 3.48 -4.19 -1.58
CA ILE A 254 4.26 -3.01 -1.96
C ILE A 254 3.70 -2.38 -3.24
N GLN A 255 3.43 -1.09 -3.18
CA GLN A 255 3.06 -0.27 -4.33
C GLN A 255 4.29 0.28 -5.04
N THR A 256 5.29 0.75 -4.29
CA THR A 256 6.51 1.34 -4.86
C THR A 256 7.67 1.19 -3.89
N VAL A 257 8.85 0.90 -4.42
CA VAL A 257 10.13 1.04 -3.72
C VAL A 257 10.87 2.20 -4.37
N ASP A 258 11.12 3.25 -3.61
CA ASP A 258 11.86 4.43 -4.04
C ASP A 258 13.22 4.42 -3.34
N VAL A 259 14.31 4.44 -4.11
CA VAL A 259 15.66 4.47 -3.57
C VAL A 259 16.35 5.74 -4.06
N SER A 260 16.56 6.68 -3.14
CA SER A 260 17.35 7.88 -3.36
C SER A 260 18.79 7.67 -2.88
N THR A 261 19.76 7.95 -3.75
CA THR A 261 21.18 7.66 -3.50
C THR A 261 22.05 8.90 -3.30
N SER A 262 21.55 10.07 -3.65
CA SER A 262 22.28 11.34 -3.52
C SER A 262 21.33 12.52 -3.58
N ASN A 263 21.74 13.66 -3.00
CA ASN A 263 21.04 14.95 -3.04
C ASN A 263 19.56 14.90 -2.58
N TYR A 264 19.18 13.89 -1.78
CA TYR A 264 17.88 13.85 -1.13
C TYR A 264 17.72 15.00 -0.14
N ALA A 265 16.47 15.40 0.09
CA ALA A 265 16.14 16.50 0.99
C ALA A 265 16.60 16.24 2.43
N ALA A 266 16.95 17.31 3.14
CA ALA A 266 17.44 17.24 4.53
C ALA A 266 16.42 16.62 5.51
N GLU A 267 15.14 16.64 5.17
CA GLU A 267 14.06 16.02 5.94
C GLU A 267 14.25 14.52 6.15
N PHE A 268 14.92 13.83 5.21
CA PHE A 268 15.11 12.39 5.32
C PHE A 268 16.07 12.02 6.44
N GLY A 269 17.03 12.92 6.79
CA GLY A 269 17.96 12.80 7.92
C GLY A 269 18.69 11.45 8.02
N ARG A 270 19.69 11.32 8.91
CA ARG A 270 20.32 10.04 9.30
C ARG A 270 20.89 9.13 8.18
N ALA A 271 20.74 9.50 6.92
CA ALA A 271 21.21 8.79 5.75
C ALA A 271 22.38 9.57 5.15
N GLY A 272 23.48 8.86 4.94
CA GLY A 272 24.64 9.35 4.19
C GLY A 272 24.87 8.57 2.90
N GLY A 273 24.34 7.33 2.82
CA GLY A 273 24.39 6.46 1.65
C GLY A 273 23.10 6.60 0.84
N ALA A 274 22.08 5.83 1.19
CA ALA A 274 20.78 5.84 0.53
C ALA A 274 19.60 6.02 1.49
N VAL A 275 18.53 6.59 0.97
CA VAL A 275 17.21 6.60 1.61
C VAL A 275 16.29 5.73 0.75
N THR A 276 15.84 4.61 1.31
CA THR A 276 14.85 3.73 0.68
C THR A 276 13.51 3.99 1.33
N ASN A 277 12.52 4.46 0.58
CA ASN A 277 11.15 4.61 1.05
C ASN A 277 10.25 3.57 0.36
N VAL A 278 9.56 2.77 1.17
CA VAL A 278 8.64 1.73 0.71
C VAL A 278 7.23 2.20 0.94
N ILE A 279 6.43 2.26 -0.12
CA ILE A 279 5.01 2.58 -0.03
C ILE A 279 4.19 1.31 -0.19
N LEU A 280 3.25 1.11 0.71
CA LEU A 280 2.31 0.00 0.66
C LEU A 280 1.12 0.37 -0.22
N LYS A 281 0.48 -0.64 -0.81
CA LYS A 281 -0.74 -0.44 -1.60
C LYS A 281 -1.85 0.11 -0.72
N SER A 282 -2.37 1.28 -1.09
CA SER A 282 -3.61 1.79 -0.52
C SER A 282 -4.83 1.07 -1.10
N GLY A 283 -5.92 1.02 -0.33
CA GLY A 283 -7.19 0.48 -0.82
C GLY A 283 -7.76 1.30 -1.98
N THR A 284 -8.46 0.63 -2.89
CA THR A 284 -9.25 1.28 -3.97
C THR A 284 -10.73 0.96 -3.79
N ASN A 285 -11.58 1.58 -4.60
CA ASN A 285 -13.01 1.25 -4.63
C ASN A 285 -13.30 -0.15 -5.21
N ALA A 286 -12.30 -0.81 -5.80
CA ALA A 286 -12.41 -2.18 -6.29
C ALA A 286 -11.95 -3.18 -5.22
N PHE A 287 -12.65 -4.31 -5.11
CA PHE A 287 -12.23 -5.39 -4.23
C PHE A 287 -10.96 -6.06 -4.76
N HIS A 288 -9.92 -6.16 -3.93
CA HIS A 288 -8.67 -6.83 -4.27
C HIS A 288 -8.04 -7.50 -3.05
N GLY A 289 -7.21 -8.52 -3.30
CA GLY A 289 -6.45 -9.24 -2.29
C GLY A 289 -5.46 -10.20 -2.95
N ALA A 290 -4.48 -10.64 -2.18
CA ALA A 290 -3.51 -11.63 -2.61
C ALA A 290 -3.43 -12.76 -1.58
N ALA A 291 -3.34 -13.99 -2.07
CA ALA A 291 -3.01 -15.17 -1.28
C ALA A 291 -1.80 -15.85 -1.93
N TYR A 292 -0.85 -16.28 -1.12
CA TYR A 292 0.34 -16.96 -1.59
C TYR A 292 0.62 -18.19 -0.72
N GLU A 293 1.10 -19.24 -1.36
CA GLU A 293 1.58 -20.46 -0.74
C GLU A 293 2.97 -20.75 -1.31
N PHE A 294 3.93 -21.04 -0.44
CA PHE A 294 5.24 -21.52 -0.88
C PHE A 294 5.50 -22.86 -0.24
N ASN A 295 5.51 -23.92 -1.05
CA ASN A 295 6.04 -25.22 -0.65
C ASN A 295 7.57 -25.15 -0.74
N ARG A 296 8.22 -24.81 0.38
CA ARG A 296 9.67 -24.74 0.49
C ARG A 296 10.19 -25.77 1.47
#